data_AF-A0A497N5H1-F1
#
_entry.id   AF-A0A497N5H1-F1
#
_cell.length_a   1.000
_cell.length_b   1.000
_cell.length_c   1.000
_cell.angle_alpha   90.00
_cell.angle_beta   90.00
_cell.angle_gamma   90.00
#
_symmetry.space_group_name_H-M   'P 1'
#
loop_
_entity.id
_entity.type
_entity.pdbx_description
1 polymer ?
#
loop_
_entity_poly.entity_id
_entity_poly.type
_entity_poly.pdbx_seq_one_letter_code
_entity_poly.pdbx_strand_id
1 'polypeptide(L)' 'MGLELTPKMVVREIMSSPVLTVSKGQTVVEAARVMERGDVGAVIVTG' A
#
# COMPACT_ATOMS: atom_id res chain seq x y z
N MET A 1 18.87 25.34 -22.09
CA MET A 1 17.84 24.31 -22.26
C MET A 1 17.34 23.98 -20.86
N GLY A 2 16.30 24.69 -20.41
CA GLY A 2 15.78 24.54 -19.06
C GLY A 2 15.07 23.19 -18.95
N LEU A 3 15.37 22.42 -17.91
CA LEU A 3 14.55 21.26 -17.57
C LEU A 3 13.15 21.79 -17.24
N GLU A 4 12.19 21.52 -18.12
CA GLU A 4 10.79 21.66 -17.76
C GLU A 4 10.51 20.70 -16.60
N LEU A 5 10.15 21.29 -15.46
CA LEU A 5 9.81 20.55 -14.25
C LEU A 5 8.56 19.73 -14.52
N THR A 6 8.76 18.41 -14.60
CA THR A 6 7.82 17.28 -14.46
C THR A 6 6.33 17.55 -14.75
N PRO A 7 5.68 16.82 -15.68
CA PRO A 7 4.22 16.80 -15.77
C PRO A 7 3.64 16.44 -14.39
N LYS A 8 2.48 17.01 -14.02
CA LYS A 8 1.76 16.65 -12.79
C LYS A 8 1.55 15.12 -12.76
N MET A 9 2.41 14.40 -12.06
CA MET A 9 2.35 12.94 -11.92
C MET A 9 1.16 12.60 -11.04
N VAL A 10 0.28 11.72 -11.51
CA VAL A 10 -0.87 11.28 -10.74
C VAL A 10 -0.38 10.22 -9.75
N VAL A 11 -0.77 10.32 -8.46
CA VAL A 11 -0.34 9.37 -7.41
C VAL A 11 -0.51 7.90 -7.83
N ARG A 12 -1.59 7.59 -8.57
CA ARG A 12 -1.87 6.24 -9.09
C ARG A 12 -0.79 5.68 -10.01
N GLU A 13 0.06 6.51 -10.61
CA GLU A 13 1.15 6.09 -11.50
C GLU A 13 2.33 5.49 -10.73
N ILE A 14 2.49 5.84 -9.45
CA ILE A 14 3.60 5.35 -8.60
C ILE A 14 3.14 4.37 -7.51
N MET A 15 1.84 4.29 -7.24
CA MET A 15 1.31 3.37 -6.23
C MET A 15 1.46 1.90 -6.64
N SER A 16 1.76 1.05 -5.66
CA SER A 16 1.73 -0.41 -5.82
C SER A 16 0.29 -0.95 -5.78
N SER A 17 0.02 -1.99 -6.57
CA SER A 17 -1.27 -2.67 -6.67
C SER A 17 -1.07 -4.20 -6.78
N PRO A 18 -1.89 -5.04 -6.13
CA PRO A 18 -2.99 -4.68 -5.23
C PRO A 18 -2.49 -4.21 -3.86
N VAL A 19 -3.25 -3.34 -3.20
CA VAL A 19 -3.03 -3.02 -1.78
C VAL A 19 -3.47 -4.21 -0.92
N LEU A 20 -2.64 -4.58 0.06
CA LEU A 20 -2.96 -5.64 1.02
C LEU A 20 -3.92 -5.10 2.09
N THR A 21 -4.97 -5.87 2.36
CA THR A 21 -6.01 -5.51 3.32
C THR A 21 -6.22 -6.60 4.37
N VAL A 22 -6.73 -6.19 5.53
CA VAL A 22 -7.20 -7.08 6.60
C VAL A 22 -8.58 -6.65 7.07
N SER A 23 -9.40 -7.58 7.54
CA SER A 23 -10.73 -7.28 8.08
C SER A 23 -10.64 -6.73 9.51
N LYS A 24 -11.55 -5.81 9.87
CA LYS A 24 -11.72 -5.31 11.26
C LYS A 24 -11.90 -6.43 12.30
N GLY A 25 -12.39 -7.60 11.88
CA GLY A 25 -12.58 -8.77 12.75
C GLY A 25 -11.36 -9.67 12.89
N GLN A 26 -10.29 -9.45 12.11
CA GLN A 26 -9.07 -10.26 12.20
C GLN A 26 -8.22 -9.87 13.40
N THR A 27 -7.54 -10.86 13.96
CA THR A 27 -6.59 -10.67 15.04
C THR A 27 -5.33 -9.96 14.55
N VAL A 28 -4.63 -9.28 15.47
CA VAL A 28 -3.34 -8.65 15.18
C VAL A 28 -2.28 -9.64 14.70
N VAL A 29 -2.35 -10.91 15.12
CA VAL A 29 -1.44 -11.97 14.68
C VAL A 29 -1.68 -12.31 13.21
N GLU A 30 -2.94 -12.38 12.78
CA GLU A 30 -3.27 -12.59 11.37
C GLU A 30 -2.80 -11.42 10.50
N ALA A 31 -2.96 -10.18 10.99
CA ALA A 31 -2.44 -9.00 10.30
C ALA A 31 -0.91 -9.02 10.17
N ALA A 32 -0.19 -9.37 11.24
CA ALA A 32 1.27 -9.50 11.22
C ALA A 32 1.73 -10.58 10.21
N ARG A 33 1.01 -11.70 10.13
CA ARG A 33 1.30 -12.75 9.13
C ARG A 33 1.04 -12.29 7.69
N VAL A 34 0.05 -11.42 7.46
CA VAL A 34 -0.18 -10.82 6.14
C VAL A 34 0.95 -9.86 5.79
N MET A 35 1.39 -9.02 6.73
CA MET A 35 2.53 -8.12 6.58
C MET A 35 3.82 -8.88 6.24
N GLU A 36 4.13 -9.95 6.99
CA GLU A 36 5.30 -10.80 6.76
C GLU A 36 5.30 -11.44 5.38
N ARG A 37 4.18 -12.07 4.97
CA ARG A 37 4.08 -12.70 3.64
C ARG A 37 4.11 -11.70 2.50
N GLY A 38 3.60 -10.50 2.74
CA GLY A 38 3.55 -9.42 1.76
C GLY A 38 4.83 -8.58 1.69
N ASP A 39 5.77 -8.79 2.61
CA ASP A 39 6.95 -7.94 2.83
C ASP A 39 6.60 -6.45 2.93
N VAL A 40 5.56 -6.14 3.74
CA VAL A 40 5.08 -4.77 3.95
C VAL A 40 5.03 -4.42 5.43
N GLY A 41 5.34 -3.17 5.76
CA GLY A 41 5.22 -2.64 7.12
C GLY A 41 3.81 -2.16 7.51
N ALA A 42 2.87 -2.10 6.55
CA ALA A 42 1.53 -1.58 6.75
C ALA A 42 0.50 -2.32 5.89
N VAL A 43 -0.72 -2.44 6.40
CA VAL A 43 -1.89 -2.97 5.68
C VAL A 43 -3.09 -2.08 5.94
N ILE A 44 -4.05 -2.08 5.03
CA ILE A 44 -5.28 -1.30 5.18
C ILE A 44 -6.34 -2.16 5.90
N VAL A 45 -6.98 -1.61 6.93
CA VAL A 45 -8.09 -2.27 7.61
C VAL A 45 -9.40 -1.95 6.89
N THR A 46 -10.12 -2.98 6.44
CA THR A 46 -11.40 -2.88 5.72
C THR A 46 -12.53 -3.58 6.49
N GLY A 47 -13.77 -3.14 6.32
CA GLY A 47 -14.94 -3.70 6.99
C GLY A 47 -15.93 -2.63 7.44
#